data_AF-A0A1A8RML4-F1
#
_entry.id   AF-A0A1A8RML4-F1
#
_cell.length_a   1.000
_cell.length_b   1.000
_cell.length_c   1.000
_cell.angle_alpha   90.00
_cell.angle_beta   90.00
_cell.angle_gamma   90.00
#
_symmetry.space_group_name_H-M   'P 1'
#
loop_
_entity.id
_entity.type
_entity.pdbx_description
1 polymer ?
#
loop_
_entity_poly.entity_id
_entity_poly.type
_entity_poly.pdbx_seq_one_letter_code
_entity_poly.pdbx_strand_id
1 'polypeptide(L)'
;HHCRRCGRCFCDKCCSKKVALPRMCFVDPVRQCAECSLVSQKEVEFYDKQLKVLLGGGSFVVTLGTSEKSETMTCRLSNNHRYLFLDGETHFEVELSRISSMQILTDGMSPGGGTSRASGMLLHYKPMGSQDVQQLRLEVADDKKVASLWLAAMHKAAKLLHEARDQ
;
A
#
# COMPACT_ATOMS: atom_id res chain seq x y z
N HIS A 1 21.89 23.94 9.00
CA HIS A 1 20.48 23.69 9.38
C HIS A 1 20.17 22.20 9.38
N HIS A 2 19.44 21.72 10.39
CA HIS A 2 19.07 20.30 10.48
C HIS A 2 17.78 20.01 9.70
N CYS A 3 17.78 18.91 8.94
CA CYS A 3 16.55 18.36 8.37
C CYS A 3 15.76 17.64 9.45
N ARG A 4 14.48 17.97 9.65
CA ARG A 4 13.65 17.35 10.71
C ARG A 4 13.30 15.88 10.45
N ARG A 5 13.41 15.40 9.21
CA ARG A 5 13.14 14.00 8.85
C ARG A 5 14.34 13.08 9.11
N CYS A 6 15.54 13.43 8.62
CA CYS A 6 16.75 12.60 8.72
C CYS A 6 17.78 13.07 9.76
N GLY A 7 17.58 14.22 10.42
CA GLY A 7 18.49 14.77 11.43
C GLY A 7 19.79 15.40 10.90
N ARG A 8 20.19 15.13 9.66
CA ARG A 8 21.48 15.59 9.08
C ARG A 8 21.55 17.12 8.90
N CYS A 9 22.77 17.64 8.91
CA CYS A 9 23.11 19.05 8.72
C CYS A 9 23.32 19.41 7.25
N PHE A 10 22.73 20.52 6.80
CA PHE A 10 22.89 21.06 5.45
C PHE A 10 23.01 22.60 5.47
N CYS A 11 23.52 23.20 4.40
CA CYS A 11 23.39 24.65 4.19
C CYS A 11 21.92 25.04 4.01
N ASP A 12 21.61 26.34 4.10
CA ASP A 12 20.23 26.84 3.99
C ASP A 12 19.59 26.45 2.65
N LYS A 13 20.32 26.63 1.54
CA LYS A 13 19.88 26.29 0.18
C LYS A 13 19.45 24.82 0.06
N CYS A 14 20.28 23.88 0.56
CA CYS A 14 20.02 22.44 0.46
C CYS A 14 18.94 21.93 1.44
N CYS A 15 18.48 22.77 2.38
CA CYS A 15 17.50 22.42 3.39
C CYS A 15 16.53 23.58 3.63
N SER A 16 15.94 24.08 2.56
CA SER A 16 15.08 25.28 2.55
C SER A 16 13.57 24.97 2.53
N LYS A 17 13.19 23.72 2.22
CA LYS A 17 11.79 23.32 2.07
C LYS A 17 11.12 23.17 3.43
N LYS A 18 9.91 23.73 3.58
CA LYS A 18 9.02 23.46 4.71
C LYS A 18 7.88 22.54 4.26
N VAL A 19 7.76 21.37 4.88
CA VAL A 19 6.76 20.35 4.52
C VAL A 19 6.14 19.79 5.79
N ALA A 20 4.85 19.45 5.75
CA ALA A 20 4.18 18.76 6.84
C ALA A 20 4.89 17.42 7.16
N LEU A 21 5.00 17.09 8.45
CA LEU A 21 5.55 15.81 8.89
C LEU A 21 4.66 15.19 9.99
N PRO A 22 3.43 14.77 9.63
CA PRO A 22 2.41 14.35 10.60
C PRO A 22 2.83 13.15 11.45
N ARG A 23 3.64 12.24 10.89
CA ARG A 23 4.15 11.04 11.58
C ARG A 23 4.98 11.34 12.84
N MET A 24 5.52 12.56 12.94
CA MET A 24 6.29 13.05 14.09
C MET A 24 5.50 14.06 14.93
N CYS A 25 4.18 14.17 14.71
CA CYS A 25 3.27 15.05 15.44
C CYS A 25 3.63 16.54 15.38
N PHE A 26 4.33 17.00 14.34
CA PHE A 26 4.51 18.42 14.10
C PHE A 26 3.22 19.04 13.60
N VAL A 27 2.76 20.10 14.28
CA VAL A 27 1.59 20.88 13.86
C VAL A 27 1.91 21.69 12.60
N ASP A 28 3.05 22.38 12.59
CA ASP A 28 3.47 23.24 11.49
C ASP A 28 4.42 22.54 10.50
N PRO A 29 4.44 22.96 9.22
CA PRO A 29 5.43 22.50 8.25
C PRO A 29 6.87 22.71 8.73
N VAL A 30 7.66 21.64 8.72
CA VAL A 30 9.03 21.62 9.23
C VAL A 30 10.06 21.65 8.12
N ARG A 31 11.24 22.20 8.45
CA ARG A 31 12.36 22.30 7.53
C ARG A 31 12.94 20.92 7.18
N GLN A 32 13.07 20.62 5.89
CA GLN A 32 13.64 19.37 5.39
C GLN A 32 14.65 19.61 4.26
N CYS A 33 15.59 18.66 4.09
CA CYS A 33 16.45 18.63 2.91
C CYS A 33 15.64 18.30 1.65
N ALA A 34 16.20 18.60 0.48
CA ALA A 34 15.52 18.39 -0.80
C ALA A 34 14.97 16.95 -0.95
N GLU A 35 15.79 15.94 -0.64
CA GLU A 35 15.41 14.53 -0.74
C GLU A 35 14.28 14.16 0.22
N CYS A 36 14.42 14.47 1.52
CA CYS A 36 13.40 14.17 2.51
C CYS A 36 12.07 14.85 2.21
N SER A 37 12.11 16.08 1.66
CA SER A 37 10.91 16.84 1.33
C SER A 37 10.03 16.12 0.30
N LEU A 38 10.64 15.42 -0.66
CA LEU A 38 9.91 14.64 -1.66
C LEU A 38 9.24 13.43 -1.03
N VAL A 39 9.93 12.75 -0.11
CA VAL A 39 9.36 11.59 0.59
C VAL A 39 8.18 11.99 1.45
N SER A 40 8.30 13.05 2.26
CA SER A 40 7.18 13.55 3.06
C SER A 40 5.99 14.01 2.22
N GLN A 41 6.21 14.59 1.03
CA GLN A 41 5.12 14.94 0.12
C GLN A 41 4.38 13.71 -0.40
N LYS A 42 5.11 12.65 -0.79
CA LYS A 42 4.51 11.37 -1.19
C LYS A 42 3.73 10.71 -0.04
N GLU A 43 4.29 10.73 1.17
CA GLU A 43 3.61 10.22 2.38
C GLU A 43 2.28 10.98 2.60
N VAL A 44 2.31 12.31 2.59
CA VAL A 44 1.11 13.15 2.77
C VAL A 44 0.06 12.86 1.69
N GLU A 45 0.46 12.80 0.42
CA GLU A 45 -0.48 12.49 -0.67
C GLU A 45 -1.12 11.10 -0.48
N PHE A 46 -0.34 10.12 -0.03
CA PHE A 46 -0.84 8.78 0.25
C PHE A 46 -1.87 8.80 1.38
N TYR A 47 -1.54 9.41 2.52
CA TYR A 47 -2.45 9.45 3.68
C TYR A 47 -3.73 10.24 3.40
N ASP A 48 -3.66 11.30 2.60
CA ASP A 48 -4.83 12.12 2.26
C ASP A 48 -5.78 11.41 1.28
N LYS A 49 -5.23 10.81 0.23
CA LYS A 49 -6.03 10.27 -0.89
C LYS A 49 -6.23 8.76 -0.84
N GLN A 50 -5.17 8.00 -0.55
CA GLN A 50 -5.16 6.56 -0.73
C GLN A 50 -5.66 5.82 0.52
N LEU A 51 -5.38 6.35 1.72
CA LEU A 51 -5.74 5.67 2.96
C LEU A 51 -7.26 5.42 3.07
N LYS A 52 -8.08 6.43 2.73
CA LYS A 52 -9.54 6.30 2.75
C LYS A 52 -10.05 5.24 1.78
N VAL A 53 -9.40 5.10 0.62
CA VAL A 53 -9.72 4.05 -0.36
C VAL A 53 -9.43 2.68 0.23
N LEU A 54 -8.28 2.52 0.89
CA LEU A 54 -7.88 1.25 1.51
C LEU A 54 -8.80 0.81 2.65
N LEU A 55 -9.18 1.75 3.51
CA LEU A 55 -10.11 1.53 4.62
C LEU A 55 -11.53 1.23 4.13
N GLY A 56 -11.97 1.87 3.03
CA GLY A 56 -13.27 1.64 2.42
C GLY A 56 -13.43 0.25 1.79
N GLY A 57 -12.31 -0.34 1.36
CA GLY A 57 -12.26 -1.69 0.81
C GLY A 57 -12.68 -1.80 -0.66
N GLY A 58 -12.60 -3.01 -1.18
CA GLY A 58 -13.07 -3.38 -2.52
C GLY A 58 -13.50 -4.85 -2.57
N SER A 59 -14.33 -5.21 -3.55
CA SER A 59 -14.78 -6.59 -3.75
C SER A 59 -13.86 -7.33 -4.70
N PHE A 60 -13.41 -8.52 -4.30
CA PHE A 60 -12.47 -9.35 -5.06
C PHE A 60 -12.87 -10.82 -4.98
N VAL A 61 -12.58 -11.55 -6.05
CA VAL A 61 -12.52 -13.01 -6.03
C VAL A 61 -11.17 -13.40 -5.43
N VAL A 62 -11.20 -14.09 -4.31
CA VAL A 62 -10.04 -14.41 -3.48
C VAL A 62 -9.72 -15.90 -3.59
N THR A 63 -8.46 -16.22 -3.86
CA THR A 63 -7.95 -17.59 -3.82
C THR A 63 -6.81 -17.67 -2.80
N LEU A 64 -6.94 -18.57 -1.83
CA LEU A 64 -5.97 -18.78 -0.74
C LEU A 64 -5.11 -20.02 -1.01
N GLY A 65 -3.79 -19.87 -0.84
CA GLY A 65 -2.82 -20.94 -1.05
C GLY A 65 -2.84 -21.48 -2.48
N THR A 66 -2.77 -22.81 -2.61
CA THR A 66 -2.90 -23.54 -3.88
C THR A 66 -4.29 -24.17 -4.04
N SER A 67 -5.28 -23.70 -3.29
CA SER A 67 -6.65 -24.21 -3.38
C SER A 67 -7.28 -23.86 -4.71
N GLU A 68 -8.06 -24.77 -5.30
CA GLU A 68 -8.92 -24.46 -6.45
C GLU A 68 -10.20 -23.71 -6.05
N LYS A 69 -10.46 -23.59 -4.74
CA LYS A 69 -11.62 -22.83 -4.24
C LYS A 69 -11.31 -21.36 -4.20
N SER A 70 -12.16 -20.59 -4.88
CA SER A 70 -12.19 -19.14 -4.83
C SER A 70 -13.50 -18.64 -4.21
N GLU A 71 -13.43 -17.51 -3.51
CA GLU A 71 -14.58 -16.90 -2.84
C GLU A 71 -14.63 -15.40 -3.11
N THR A 72 -15.82 -14.84 -3.32
CA THR A 72 -15.96 -13.38 -3.42
C THR A 72 -15.94 -12.77 -2.02
N MET A 73 -14.92 -11.95 -1.72
CA MET A 73 -14.72 -11.33 -0.42
C MET A 73 -14.54 -9.83 -0.54
N THR A 74 -14.91 -9.11 0.52
CA THR A 74 -14.54 -7.70 0.70
C THR A 74 -13.14 -7.61 1.30
N CYS A 75 -12.22 -6.96 0.60
CA CYS A 75 -10.84 -6.77 1.03
C CYS A 75 -10.64 -5.34 1.49
N ARG A 76 -10.17 -5.12 2.72
CA ARG A 76 -9.94 -3.78 3.28
C ARG A 76 -8.76 -3.72 4.24
N LEU A 77 -8.21 -2.52 4.40
CA LEU A 77 -7.21 -2.24 5.43
C LEU A 77 -7.89 -2.06 6.79
N SER A 78 -7.29 -2.58 7.85
CA SER A 78 -7.76 -2.38 9.23
C SER A 78 -7.58 -0.92 9.69
N ASN A 79 -8.40 -0.45 10.64
CA ASN A 79 -8.35 0.92 11.16
C ASN A 79 -7.02 1.29 11.84
N ASN A 80 -6.29 0.29 12.34
CA ASN A 80 -4.95 0.48 12.91
C ASN A 80 -3.84 0.34 11.85
N HIS A 81 -4.20 0.17 10.57
CA HIS A 81 -3.32 0.04 9.42
C HIS A 81 -2.29 -1.09 9.54
N ARG A 82 -2.65 -2.19 10.22
CA ARG A 82 -1.75 -3.33 10.47
C ARG A 82 -2.15 -4.61 9.77
N TYR A 83 -3.41 -4.75 9.38
CA TYR A 83 -3.96 -5.98 8.82
C TYR A 83 -4.73 -5.67 7.53
N LEU A 84 -4.69 -6.61 6.59
CA LEU A 84 -5.71 -6.73 5.56
C LEU A 84 -6.77 -7.70 6.04
N PHE A 85 -8.01 -7.26 6.01
CA PHE A 85 -9.18 -8.11 6.28
C PHE A 85 -9.78 -8.55 4.96
N LEU A 86 -10.07 -9.84 4.87
CA LEU A 86 -10.80 -10.49 3.80
C LEU A 86 -12.08 -11.03 4.44
N ASP A 87 -13.19 -10.34 4.16
CA ASP A 87 -14.50 -10.58 4.78
C ASP A 87 -15.43 -11.21 3.73
N GLY A 88 -15.80 -12.48 3.92
CA GLY A 88 -16.76 -13.23 3.08
C GLY A 88 -17.67 -14.13 3.95
N GLU A 89 -17.88 -15.37 3.55
CA GLU A 89 -18.42 -16.44 4.40
C GLU A 89 -17.49 -16.70 5.59
N THR A 90 -16.19 -16.59 5.36
CA THR A 90 -15.17 -16.67 6.39
C THR A 90 -14.46 -15.33 6.57
N HIS A 91 -13.92 -15.10 7.77
CA HIS A 91 -13.07 -13.97 8.07
C HIS A 91 -11.61 -14.40 8.04
N PHE A 92 -10.80 -13.73 7.23
CA PHE A 92 -9.38 -14.00 7.12
C PHE A 92 -8.56 -12.72 7.25
N GLU A 93 -7.44 -12.81 7.97
CA GLU A 93 -6.59 -11.66 8.28
C GLU A 93 -5.15 -11.90 7.81
N VAL A 94 -4.56 -10.90 7.15
CA VAL A 94 -3.13 -10.89 6.81
C VAL A 94 -2.47 -9.71 7.48
N GLU A 95 -1.54 -9.97 8.41
CA GLU A 95 -0.70 -8.93 8.99
C GLU A 95 0.26 -8.36 7.93
N LEU A 96 0.25 -7.05 7.72
CA LEU A 96 1.07 -6.39 6.71
C LEU A 96 2.57 -6.60 6.92
N SER A 97 3.01 -6.69 8.18
CA SER A 97 4.41 -6.93 8.55
C SER A 97 4.93 -8.28 8.01
N ARG A 98 4.02 -9.24 7.80
CA ARG A 98 4.31 -10.61 7.35
C ARG A 98 4.19 -10.79 5.83
N ILE A 99 3.79 -9.75 5.10
CA ILE A 99 3.82 -9.75 3.64
C ILE A 99 5.27 -9.62 3.18
N SER A 100 5.72 -10.60 2.42
CA SER A 100 7.07 -10.70 1.88
C SER A 100 7.18 -10.09 0.48
N SER A 101 6.14 -10.20 -0.34
CA SER A 101 6.08 -9.56 -1.66
C SER A 101 4.64 -9.28 -2.08
N MET A 102 4.47 -8.26 -2.91
CA MET A 102 3.19 -7.88 -3.53
C MET A 102 3.40 -7.58 -5.01
N GLN A 103 2.58 -8.20 -5.86
CA GLN A 103 2.61 -8.02 -7.31
C GLN A 103 1.21 -7.64 -7.82
N ILE A 104 1.13 -6.63 -8.68
CA ILE A 104 -0.11 -6.29 -9.38
C ILE A 104 -0.25 -7.18 -10.61
N LEU A 105 -1.43 -7.75 -10.77
CA LEU A 105 -1.84 -8.49 -11.96
C LEU A 105 -2.55 -7.52 -12.90
N THR A 106 -2.28 -7.63 -14.19
CA THR A 106 -2.83 -6.74 -15.20
C THR A 106 -3.39 -7.54 -16.36
N ASP A 107 -4.55 -7.13 -16.87
CA ASP A 107 -5.08 -7.72 -18.11
C ASP A 107 -4.23 -7.26 -19.29
N GLY A 108 -4.00 -8.18 -20.23
CA GLY A 108 -3.05 -8.05 -21.33
C GLY A 108 -3.10 -6.71 -22.08
N MET A 109 -1.96 -6.33 -22.67
CA MET A 109 -1.81 -5.10 -23.45
C MET A 109 -2.94 -4.97 -24.48
N SER A 110 -3.81 -3.96 -24.32
CA SER A 110 -4.67 -3.53 -25.42
C SER A 110 -3.76 -3.14 -26.60
N PRO A 111 -4.07 -3.53 -27.85
CA PRO A 111 -3.22 -3.27 -29.03
C PRO A 111 -2.97 -1.79 -29.36
N GLY A 112 -3.50 -0.85 -28.57
CA GLY A 112 -3.44 0.60 -28.78
C GLY A 112 -2.61 1.39 -27.76
N GLY A 113 -1.74 0.75 -26.96
CA GLY A 113 -0.82 1.47 -26.06
C GLY A 113 -1.48 2.18 -24.87
N GLY A 114 -2.72 1.85 -24.55
CA GLY A 114 -3.40 2.33 -23.34
C GLY A 114 -2.82 1.72 -22.06
N THR A 115 -2.86 2.48 -20.96
CA THR A 115 -2.39 2.03 -19.64
C THR A 115 -3.03 0.71 -19.26
N SER A 116 -2.21 -0.33 -19.06
CA SER A 116 -2.68 -1.65 -18.64
C SER A 116 -3.43 -1.53 -17.29
N ARG A 117 -4.67 -2.01 -17.25
CA ARG A 117 -5.56 -1.89 -16.09
C ARG A 117 -5.24 -3.03 -15.11
N ALA A 118 -5.05 -2.69 -13.84
CA ALA A 118 -4.89 -3.68 -12.79
C ALA A 118 -6.15 -4.55 -12.71
N SER A 119 -5.99 -5.85 -12.94
CA SER A 119 -7.05 -6.86 -12.86
C SER A 119 -6.99 -7.70 -11.59
N GLY A 120 -5.89 -7.60 -10.85
CA GLY A 120 -5.75 -8.28 -9.56
C GLY A 120 -4.45 -7.97 -8.83
N MET A 121 -4.18 -8.76 -7.80
CA MET A 121 -2.99 -8.72 -6.97
C MET A 121 -2.61 -10.13 -6.52
N LEU A 122 -1.31 -10.40 -6.48
CA LEU A 122 -0.75 -11.58 -5.84
C LEU A 122 0.09 -11.15 -4.63
N LEU A 123 -0.20 -11.74 -3.49
CA LEU A 123 0.48 -11.52 -2.22
C LEU A 123 1.17 -12.80 -1.79
N HIS A 124 2.43 -12.67 -1.36
CA HIS A 124 3.15 -13.72 -0.65
C HIS A 124 3.30 -13.31 0.81
N TYR A 125 2.80 -14.12 1.73
CA TYR A 125 2.84 -13.82 3.16
C TYR A 125 3.19 -15.07 3.98
N LYS A 126 3.65 -14.87 5.20
CA LYS A 126 3.94 -15.95 6.16
C LYS A 126 2.86 -15.99 7.24
N PRO A 127 1.99 -17.01 7.27
CA PRO A 127 0.92 -17.13 8.27
C PRO A 127 1.46 -17.11 9.71
N MET A 128 0.62 -16.67 10.65
CA MET A 128 0.95 -16.72 12.08
C MET A 128 1.34 -18.15 12.49
N GLY A 129 2.47 -18.30 13.17
CA GLY A 129 2.99 -19.60 13.60
C GLY A 129 3.71 -20.43 12.52
N SER A 130 3.77 -19.99 11.26
CA SER A 130 4.53 -20.67 10.19
C SER A 130 5.58 -19.76 9.55
N GLN A 131 6.64 -20.37 9.03
CA GLN A 131 7.62 -19.70 8.16
C GLN A 131 7.39 -19.97 6.68
N ASP A 132 6.48 -20.90 6.37
CA ASP A 132 6.15 -21.27 5.00
C ASP A 132 5.38 -20.14 4.33
N VAL A 133 5.83 -19.78 3.14
CA VAL A 133 5.21 -18.72 2.35
C VAL A 133 3.94 -19.26 1.72
N GLN A 134 2.83 -18.57 1.94
CA GLN A 134 1.57 -18.83 1.28
C GLN A 134 1.24 -17.73 0.28
N GLN A 135 0.43 -18.11 -0.70
CA GLN A 135 -0.10 -17.21 -1.72
C GLN A 135 -1.52 -16.76 -1.36
N LEU A 136 -1.80 -15.50 -1.65
CA LEU A 136 -3.14 -14.93 -1.62
C LEU A 136 -3.31 -14.18 -2.95
N ARG A 137 -4.23 -14.65 -3.78
CA ARG A 137 -4.59 -14.00 -5.04
C ARG A 137 -5.91 -13.27 -4.88
N LEU A 138 -5.93 -12.01 -5.33
CA LEU A 138 -7.11 -11.15 -5.40
C LEU A 138 -7.36 -10.84 -6.87
N GLU A 139 -8.54 -11.15 -7.39
CA GLU A 139 -8.96 -10.81 -8.75
C GLU A 139 -10.19 -9.90 -8.67
N VAL A 140 -10.26 -8.90 -9.54
CA VAL A 140 -11.34 -7.91 -9.52
C VAL A 140 -12.68 -8.63 -9.76
N ALA A 141 -13.63 -8.47 -8.82
CA ALA A 141 -15.00 -8.96 -8.97
C ALA A 141 -15.87 -7.96 -9.79
N ASP A 142 -17.14 -7.81 -9.45
CA ASP A 142 -18.10 -7.03 -10.23
C ASP A 142 -17.81 -5.51 -10.23
N ASP A 143 -17.42 -4.93 -9.10
CA ASP A 143 -17.10 -3.50 -9.01
C ASP A 143 -15.66 -3.20 -9.46
N LYS A 144 -15.51 -3.14 -10.77
CA LYS A 144 -14.20 -2.89 -11.40
C LYS A 144 -13.61 -1.53 -11.04
N LYS A 145 -14.41 -0.51 -10.69
CA LYS A 145 -13.88 0.85 -10.47
C LYS A 145 -13.27 0.95 -9.07
N VAL A 146 -14.02 0.57 -8.04
CA VAL A 146 -13.54 0.63 -6.65
C VAL A 146 -12.36 -0.34 -6.48
N ALA A 147 -12.49 -1.57 -6.99
CA ALA A 147 -11.41 -2.56 -6.91
C ALA A 147 -10.12 -2.08 -7.61
N SER A 148 -10.20 -1.48 -8.81
CA SER A 148 -9.03 -0.92 -9.49
C SER A 148 -8.35 0.20 -8.69
N LEU A 149 -9.12 1.10 -8.07
CA LEU A 149 -8.59 2.16 -7.22
C LEU A 149 -7.92 1.58 -5.96
N TRP A 150 -8.52 0.55 -5.37
CA TRP A 150 -7.98 -0.13 -4.21
C TRP A 150 -6.67 -0.85 -4.52
N LEU A 151 -6.58 -1.55 -5.66
CA LEU A 151 -5.33 -2.17 -6.14
C LEU A 151 -4.22 -1.14 -6.33
N ALA A 152 -4.54 0.00 -6.96
CA ALA A 152 -3.57 1.09 -7.15
C ALA A 152 -3.11 1.71 -5.82
N ALA A 153 -4.04 1.87 -4.87
CA ALA A 153 -3.74 2.36 -3.53
C ALA A 153 -2.82 1.39 -2.77
N MET A 154 -3.09 0.08 -2.82
CA MET A 154 -2.25 -0.93 -2.16
C MET A 154 -0.85 -1.02 -2.78
N HIS A 155 -0.74 -0.91 -4.11
CA HIS A 155 0.56 -0.87 -4.77
C HIS A 155 1.40 0.34 -4.30
N LYS A 156 0.78 1.51 -4.14
CA LYS A 156 1.44 2.70 -3.57
C LYS A 156 1.84 2.47 -2.11
N ALA A 157 0.98 1.83 -1.32
CA ALA A 157 1.26 1.49 0.08
C ALA A 157 2.47 0.57 0.20
N ALA A 158 2.52 -0.48 -0.62
CA ALA A 158 3.64 -1.41 -0.66
C ALA A 158 4.95 -0.69 -1.00
N LYS A 159 4.97 0.18 -2.00
CA LYS A 159 6.18 0.96 -2.33
C LYS A 159 6.68 1.78 -1.15
N LEU A 160 5.79 2.49 -0.45
CA LEU A 160 6.15 3.26 0.74
C LEU A 160 6.69 2.38 1.87
N LEU A 161 6.12 1.19 2.08
CA LEU A 161 6.59 0.25 3.10
C LEU A 161 7.98 -0.31 2.79
N HIS A 162 8.29 -0.58 1.51
CA HIS A 162 9.62 -1.04 1.11
C HIS A 162 10.65 0.09 1.20
N GLU A 163 10.34 1.28 0.68
CA GLU A 163 11.20 2.48 0.78
C GLU A 163 11.53 2.86 2.23
N ALA A 164 10.65 2.57 3.19
CA ALA A 164 10.88 2.81 4.61
C ALA A 164 11.77 1.75 5.28
N ARG A 165 11.85 0.53 4.74
CA ARG A 165 12.74 -0.54 5.26
C ARG A 165 14.20 -0.34 4.82
N ASP A 166 14.41 0.31 3.68
CA ASP A 166 15.74 0.55 3.10
C ASP A 166 16.41 1.85 3.60
N GLN A 167 15.77 2.61 4.50
CA GLN A 167 16.25 3.89 5.06
C GLN A 167 16.71 3.75 6.51
#